data_AF-A0A6B0W8T4-F1
#
_entry.id   AF-A0A6B0W8T4-F1
#
_cell.length_a   1.000
_cell.length_b   1.000
_cell.length_c   1.000
_cell.angle_alpha   90.00
_cell.angle_beta   90.00
_cell.angle_gamma   90.00
#
_symmetry.space_group_name_H-M   'P 1'
#
loop_
_entity.id
_entity.type
_entity.pdbx_description
1 polymer ?
#
loop_
_entity_poly.entity_id
_entity_poly.type
_entity_poly.pdbx_seq_one_letter_code
_entity_poly.pdbx_strand_id
1 'polypeptide(L)'
;MPPGGELPDAEPGLSSLRLIAGRGFTGLEPAQRRELRLPVTLALAKVDDEGFYVSVTGPLAAEWTTISEGINGAYHLDARALRRVPEERAELDIVLTRIRDLASALNVEEVAPAEVHDYWLVSRLPLDEPRGATVFGAAPDFDPADGAVVRRELRRQLRRADEQREAARAAGEEVEMTAVLIGAPLAHIGEELVTASLRGMSPGAYGGTDLVALVADGSVRQVLQPRSLPWETQR
;
A
#
# COMPACT_ATOMS: atom_id res chain seq x y z
N MET A 1 6.45 3.33 2.27
CA MET A 1 6.35 3.98 0.95
C MET A 1 5.48 3.11 0.07
N PRO A 2 4.54 3.71 -0.69
CA PRO A 2 3.79 2.97 -1.67
C PRO A 2 4.70 2.42 -2.79
N PRO A 3 4.29 1.36 -3.50
CA PRO A 3 4.98 0.84 -4.68
C PRO A 3 5.32 1.92 -5.70
N GLY A 4 6.53 1.89 -6.26
CA GLY A 4 7.00 2.90 -7.22
C GLY A 4 7.19 4.31 -6.65
N GLY A 5 7.03 4.49 -5.33
CA GLY A 5 7.41 5.71 -4.64
C GLY A 5 8.94 5.83 -4.58
N GLU A 6 9.45 7.03 -4.80
CA GLU A 6 10.88 7.33 -4.75
C GLU A 6 11.13 8.45 -3.75
N LEU A 7 12.21 8.34 -2.98
CA LEU A 7 12.66 9.44 -2.14
C LEU A 7 13.45 10.41 -3.00
N PRO A 8 13.22 11.73 -2.86
CA PRO A 8 14.08 12.71 -3.52
C PRO A 8 15.51 12.57 -2.98
N ASP A 9 16.49 12.66 -3.88
CA ASP A 9 17.92 12.57 -3.59
C ASP A 9 18.65 13.94 -3.71
N ALA A 10 17.93 14.96 -4.17
CA ALA A 10 18.44 16.31 -4.38
C ALA A 10 17.50 17.40 -3.82
N GLU A 11 18.04 18.60 -3.67
CA GLU A 11 17.27 19.79 -3.30
C GLU A 11 16.54 20.40 -4.51
N PRO A 12 15.33 20.99 -4.34
CA PRO A 12 14.63 21.24 -3.07
C PRO A 12 13.77 20.07 -2.56
N GLY A 13 13.81 18.91 -3.22
CA GLY A 13 12.96 17.76 -2.91
C GLY A 13 13.22 17.20 -1.51
N LEU A 14 14.49 17.04 -1.14
CA LEU A 14 14.90 16.59 0.19
C LEU A 14 14.35 17.48 1.32
N SER A 15 14.54 18.79 1.21
CA SER A 15 14.03 19.74 2.21
C SER A 15 12.50 19.74 2.26
N SER A 16 11.83 19.64 1.10
CA SER A 16 10.37 19.58 1.03
C SER A 16 9.82 18.35 1.73
N LEU A 17 10.38 17.17 1.44
CA LEU A 17 9.98 15.93 2.09
C LEU A 17 10.23 15.99 3.61
N ARG A 18 11.38 16.51 4.04
CA ARG A 18 11.70 16.64 5.46
C ARG A 18 10.70 17.53 6.20
N LEU A 19 10.26 18.62 5.59
CA LEU A 19 9.24 19.50 6.16
C LEU A 19 7.87 18.82 6.25
N ILE A 20 7.45 18.12 5.20
CA ILE A 20 6.18 17.37 5.17
C ILE A 20 6.20 16.26 6.23
N ALA A 21 7.26 15.45 6.25
CA ALA A 21 7.41 14.35 7.20
C ALA A 21 7.48 14.88 8.65
N GLY A 22 8.24 15.95 8.90
CA GLY A 22 8.33 16.57 10.24
C GLY A 22 6.97 17.03 10.77
N ARG A 23 6.15 17.65 9.93
CA ARG A 23 4.75 18.00 10.27
C ARG A 23 3.90 16.75 10.50
N GLY A 24 4.07 15.75 9.65
CA GLY A 24 3.37 14.47 9.75
C GLY A 24 3.60 13.72 11.06
N PHE A 25 4.84 13.69 11.55
CA PHE A 25 5.19 13.05 12.83
C PHE A 25 4.75 13.85 14.06
N THR A 26 4.48 15.15 13.92
CA THR A 26 4.13 16.02 15.04
C THR A 26 2.79 15.59 15.64
N GLY A 27 2.77 15.34 16.96
CA GLY A 27 1.56 14.93 17.67
C GLY A 27 1.04 13.54 17.30
N LEU A 28 1.87 12.68 16.70
CA LEU A 28 1.56 11.27 16.49
C LEU A 28 1.98 10.49 17.73
N GLU A 29 1.03 9.82 18.40
CA GLU A 29 1.31 8.97 19.58
C GLU A 29 1.87 7.61 19.17
N PRO A 30 2.54 6.87 20.08
CA PRO A 30 3.00 5.52 19.80
C PRO A 30 1.88 4.61 19.29
N ALA A 31 2.22 3.72 18.36
CA ALA A 31 1.29 2.84 17.63
C ALA A 31 0.22 3.55 16.78
N GLN A 32 0.26 4.87 16.65
CA GLN A 32 -0.59 5.60 15.71
C GLN A 32 0.06 5.69 14.33
N ARG A 33 -0.81 5.87 13.32
CA ARG A 33 -0.45 6.10 11.93
C ARG A 33 -1.18 7.33 11.39
N ARG A 34 -0.61 7.94 10.35
CA ARG A 34 -1.16 9.12 9.67
C ARG A 34 -0.73 9.13 8.21
N GLU A 35 -1.59 9.64 7.33
CA GLU A 35 -1.24 9.91 5.94
C GLU A 35 -0.54 11.28 5.81
N LEU A 36 0.63 11.27 5.18
CA LEU A 36 1.33 12.44 4.67
C LEU A 36 0.74 12.80 3.31
N ARG A 37 0.51 14.09 3.07
CA ARG A 37 0.05 14.60 1.79
C ARG A 37 1.24 15.17 1.02
N LEU A 38 1.71 14.45 0.00
CA LEU A 38 2.81 14.88 -0.87
C LEU A 38 2.22 15.49 -2.14
N PRO A 39 2.47 16.77 -2.46
CA PRO A 39 1.93 17.38 -3.67
C PRO A 39 2.38 16.65 -4.93
N VAL A 40 1.44 16.31 -5.82
CA VAL A 40 1.71 15.75 -7.14
C VAL A 40 0.79 16.38 -8.18
N THR A 41 1.21 16.34 -9.44
CA THR A 41 0.44 16.88 -10.56
C THR A 41 0.05 15.73 -11.48
N LEU A 42 -1.25 15.59 -11.73
CA LEU A 42 -1.81 14.68 -12.72
C LEU A 42 -2.05 15.44 -14.02
N ALA A 43 -2.08 14.73 -15.16
CA ALA A 43 -2.45 15.34 -16.44
C ALA A 43 -3.88 14.93 -16.81
N LEU A 44 -4.73 15.91 -17.06
CA LEU A 44 -6.09 15.71 -17.55
C LEU A 44 -6.22 16.35 -18.92
N ALA A 45 -6.63 15.57 -19.92
CA ALA A 45 -6.84 16.02 -21.29
C ALA A 45 -8.28 15.76 -21.71
N LYS A 46 -8.91 16.74 -22.37
CA LYS A 46 -10.18 16.52 -23.06
C LYS A 46 -9.93 16.13 -24.51
N VAL A 47 -10.55 15.04 -24.93
CA VAL A 47 -10.29 14.39 -26.22
C VAL A 47 -11.46 14.62 -27.17
N ASP A 48 -12.68 14.66 -26.65
CA ASP A 48 -13.90 14.82 -27.43
C ASP A 48 -14.96 15.57 -26.61
N ASP A 49 -15.86 16.27 -27.28
CA ASP A 49 -17.06 16.87 -26.67
C ASP A 49 -18.21 15.86 -26.59
N GLU A 50 -18.15 14.75 -27.34
CA GLU A 50 -19.12 13.68 -27.29
C GLU A 50 -18.77 12.62 -26.24
N GLY A 51 -19.81 12.10 -25.56
CA GLY A 51 -19.68 11.03 -24.56
C GLY A 51 -19.70 11.52 -23.11
N PHE A 52 -19.49 10.57 -22.21
CA PHE A 52 -19.54 10.76 -20.75
C PHE A 52 -18.54 9.81 -20.08
N TYR A 53 -17.27 9.88 -20.46
CA TYR A 53 -16.28 8.92 -19.95
C TYR A 53 -14.90 9.53 -19.73
N VAL A 54 -14.21 9.02 -18.72
CA VAL A 54 -12.77 9.23 -18.50
C VAL A 54 -12.06 7.90 -18.59
N SER A 55 -11.08 7.83 -19.48
CA SER A 55 -10.07 6.77 -19.40
C SER A 55 -8.99 7.19 -18.41
N VAL A 56 -8.76 6.38 -17.39
CA VAL A 56 -7.86 6.69 -16.28
C VAL A 56 -6.71 5.70 -16.25
N THR A 57 -5.48 6.20 -16.18
CA THR A 57 -4.28 5.38 -15.95
C THR A 57 -3.70 5.66 -14.56
N GLY A 58 -3.34 4.62 -13.80
CA GLY A 58 -2.79 4.77 -12.44
C GLY A 58 -3.81 4.46 -11.33
N PRO A 59 -3.51 4.77 -10.06
CA PRO A 59 -4.32 4.32 -8.91
C PRO A 59 -5.78 4.79 -8.91
N LEU A 60 -6.10 5.91 -9.56
CA LEU A 60 -7.48 6.39 -9.70
C LEU A 60 -8.31 5.57 -10.71
N ALA A 61 -7.72 4.59 -11.39
CA ALA A 61 -8.45 3.75 -12.34
C ALA A 61 -9.59 2.97 -11.69
N ALA A 62 -9.51 2.63 -10.39
CA ALA A 62 -10.62 2.00 -9.68
C ALA A 62 -11.86 2.91 -9.56
N GLU A 63 -11.66 4.23 -9.65
CA GLU A 63 -12.70 5.26 -9.47
C GLU A 63 -13.18 5.84 -10.81
N TRP A 64 -12.82 5.23 -11.95
CA TRP A 64 -13.11 5.76 -13.28
C TRP A 64 -14.61 6.02 -13.52
N THR A 65 -15.49 5.13 -13.02
CA THR A 65 -16.94 5.29 -13.12
C THR A 65 -17.40 6.54 -12.38
N THR A 66 -16.92 6.71 -11.15
CA THR A 66 -17.26 7.85 -10.32
C THR A 66 -16.75 9.13 -10.96
N ILE A 67 -15.52 9.18 -11.48
CA ILE A 67 -15.03 10.38 -12.19
C ILE A 67 -15.89 10.69 -13.43
N SER A 68 -16.30 9.65 -14.17
CA SER A 68 -17.13 9.80 -15.38
C SER A 68 -18.56 10.28 -15.08
N GLU A 69 -19.07 10.04 -13.87
CA GLU A 69 -20.36 10.58 -13.43
C GLU A 69 -20.28 12.11 -13.31
N GLY A 70 -21.05 12.82 -14.14
CA GLY A 70 -21.23 14.27 -14.03
C GLY A 70 -20.30 15.12 -14.90
N ILE A 71 -19.57 14.51 -15.84
CA ILE A 71 -18.79 15.23 -16.85
C ILE A 71 -19.41 15.04 -18.24
N ASN A 72 -19.26 16.05 -19.11
CA ASN A 72 -19.65 15.97 -20.51
C ASN A 72 -18.40 15.87 -21.40
N GLY A 73 -18.38 14.91 -22.31
CA GLY A 73 -17.27 14.63 -23.22
C GLY A 73 -16.43 13.43 -22.85
N ALA A 74 -15.33 13.26 -23.58
CA ALA A 74 -14.36 12.20 -23.40
C ALA A 74 -13.03 12.75 -22.88
N TYR A 75 -12.45 12.11 -21.85
CA TYR A 75 -11.22 12.57 -21.22
C TYR A 75 -10.19 11.46 -21.04
N HIS A 76 -8.94 11.87 -20.97
CA HIS A 76 -7.82 11.06 -20.51
C HIS A 76 -7.23 11.64 -19.24
N LEU A 77 -7.20 10.84 -18.17
CA LEU A 77 -6.55 11.17 -16.91
C LEU A 77 -5.32 10.29 -16.74
N ASP A 78 -4.13 10.89 -16.79
CA ASP A 78 -2.89 10.25 -16.39
C ASP A 78 -2.61 10.51 -14.91
N ALA A 79 -2.97 9.54 -14.08
CA ALA A 79 -2.75 9.55 -12.65
C ALA A 79 -1.54 8.69 -12.21
N ARG A 80 -0.60 8.37 -13.11
CA ARG A 80 0.58 7.55 -12.75
C ARG A 80 1.51 8.21 -11.74
N ALA A 81 1.50 9.55 -11.66
CA ALA A 81 2.26 10.30 -10.65
C ALA A 81 1.71 10.08 -9.23
N LEU A 82 0.44 9.70 -9.09
CA LEU A 82 -0.13 9.25 -7.83
C LEU A 82 0.30 7.80 -7.59
N ARG A 83 0.80 7.48 -6.39
CA ARG A 83 1.17 6.11 -6.01
C ARG A 83 0.20 5.50 -5.02
N ARG A 84 -0.52 6.34 -4.28
CA ARG A 84 -1.50 5.96 -3.28
C ARG A 84 -2.62 6.99 -3.19
N VAL A 85 -3.85 6.48 -3.25
CA VAL A 85 -5.06 7.26 -2.99
C VAL A 85 -5.28 7.42 -1.48
N PRO A 86 -6.04 8.43 -1.03
CA PRO A 86 -6.36 8.55 0.39
C PRO A 86 -7.16 7.34 0.89
N GLU A 87 -6.88 6.90 2.12
CA GLU A 87 -7.64 5.82 2.77
C GLU A 87 -9.07 6.26 3.13
N GLU A 88 -9.25 7.54 3.48
CA GLU A 88 -10.55 8.10 3.85
C GLU A 88 -11.39 8.43 2.60
N ARG A 89 -12.59 7.82 2.49
CA ARG A 89 -13.47 8.03 1.32
C ARG A 89 -13.85 9.49 1.11
N ALA A 90 -14.08 10.25 2.18
CA ALA A 90 -14.41 11.66 2.09
C ALA A 90 -13.25 12.47 1.47
N GLU A 91 -11.99 12.14 1.78
CA GLU A 91 -10.83 12.78 1.15
C GLU A 91 -10.70 12.38 -0.33
N LEU A 92 -10.97 11.11 -0.66
CA LEU A 92 -11.00 10.66 -2.05
C LEU A 92 -12.06 11.41 -2.85
N ASP A 93 -13.28 11.53 -2.33
CA ASP A 93 -14.37 12.25 -3.01
C ASP A 93 -14.03 13.73 -3.26
N ILE A 94 -13.23 14.38 -2.40
CA ILE A 94 -12.70 15.73 -2.64
C ILE A 94 -11.75 15.73 -3.85
N VAL A 95 -10.85 14.74 -3.95
CA VAL A 95 -9.94 14.60 -5.09
C VAL A 95 -10.73 14.39 -6.38
N LEU A 96 -11.71 13.48 -6.37
CA LEU A 96 -12.54 13.19 -7.54
C LEU A 96 -13.33 14.42 -7.99
N THR A 97 -13.95 15.13 -7.04
CA THR A 97 -14.67 16.39 -7.33
C THR A 97 -13.77 17.42 -7.97
N ARG A 98 -12.56 17.64 -7.45
CA ARG A 98 -11.60 18.59 -8.04
C ARG A 98 -11.24 18.23 -9.50
N ILE A 99 -11.08 16.94 -9.80
CA ILE A 99 -10.80 16.47 -11.16
C ILE A 99 -11.99 16.75 -12.08
N ARG A 100 -13.23 16.51 -11.62
CA ARG A 100 -14.44 16.79 -12.41
C ARG A 100 -14.64 18.29 -12.66
N ASP A 101 -14.41 19.11 -11.63
CA ASP A 101 -14.48 20.57 -11.74
C ASP A 101 -13.49 21.07 -12.80
N LEU A 102 -12.26 20.56 -12.77
CA LEU A 102 -11.24 20.87 -13.78
C LEU A 102 -11.69 20.40 -15.18
N ALA A 103 -12.20 19.16 -15.29
CA ALA A 103 -12.69 18.61 -16.56
C ALA A 103 -13.75 19.49 -17.21
N SER A 104 -14.69 20.01 -16.41
CA SER A 104 -15.80 20.85 -16.88
C SER A 104 -15.35 22.17 -17.53
N ALA A 105 -14.15 22.63 -17.19
CA ALA A 105 -13.58 23.87 -17.71
C ALA A 105 -12.75 23.66 -19.00
N LEU A 106 -12.48 22.42 -19.41
CA LEU A 106 -11.61 22.12 -20.55
C LEU A 106 -12.35 22.16 -21.89
N ASN A 107 -11.66 22.72 -22.87
CA ASN A 107 -12.02 22.61 -24.28
C ASN A 107 -11.38 21.36 -24.88
N VAL A 108 -11.91 20.90 -26.02
CA VAL A 108 -11.33 19.76 -26.75
C VAL A 108 -9.88 20.07 -27.13
N GLU A 109 -9.01 19.06 -27.04
CA GLU A 109 -7.55 19.14 -27.21
C GLU A 109 -6.81 19.94 -26.12
N GLU A 110 -7.52 20.43 -25.10
CA GLU A 110 -6.90 21.09 -23.95
C GLU A 110 -6.37 20.08 -22.94
N VAL A 111 -5.19 20.38 -22.38
CA VAL A 111 -4.57 19.62 -21.29
C VAL A 111 -4.37 20.56 -20.12
N ALA A 112 -4.84 20.15 -18.93
CA ALA A 112 -4.62 20.89 -17.70
C ALA A 112 -3.97 20.04 -16.60
N PRO A 113 -3.14 20.68 -15.76
CA PRO A 113 -2.59 20.05 -14.57
C PRO A 113 -3.66 19.95 -13.48
N ALA A 114 -3.90 18.73 -12.98
CA ALA A 114 -4.72 18.50 -11.80
C ALA A 114 -3.78 18.35 -10.59
N GLU A 115 -3.69 19.38 -9.76
CA GLU A 115 -2.91 19.31 -8.52
C GLU A 115 -3.66 18.49 -7.47
N VAL A 116 -3.02 17.44 -6.97
CA VAL A 116 -3.56 16.57 -5.92
C VAL A 116 -2.45 16.23 -4.92
N HIS A 117 -2.72 15.32 -4.00
CA HIS A 117 -1.71 14.78 -3.10
C HIS A 117 -1.57 13.27 -3.29
N ASP A 118 -0.35 12.78 -3.10
CA ASP A 118 -0.03 11.38 -2.89
C ASP A 118 0.02 11.10 -1.38
N TYR A 119 -0.60 10.00 -0.93
CA TYR A 119 -1.00 9.82 0.47
C TYR A 119 -0.12 8.83 1.22
N TRP A 120 1.15 9.17 1.47
CA TRP A 120 2.08 8.22 2.06
C TRP A 120 1.84 8.00 3.55
N LEU A 121 1.88 6.75 4.02
CA LEU A 121 1.71 6.48 5.43
C LEU A 121 3.00 6.67 6.25
N VAL A 122 2.86 7.33 7.40
CA VAL A 122 3.82 7.26 8.51
C VAL A 122 3.18 6.60 9.73
N SER A 123 3.98 5.84 10.47
CA SER A 123 3.59 5.28 11.76
C SER A 123 4.65 5.56 12.81
N ARG A 124 4.22 5.68 14.07
CA ARG A 124 5.12 5.83 15.21
C ARG A 124 5.24 4.49 15.94
N LEU A 125 6.47 3.99 16.02
CA LEU A 125 6.76 2.80 16.82
C LEU A 125 6.64 3.09 18.33
N PRO A 126 6.49 2.04 19.16
CA PRO A 126 6.56 2.13 20.62
C PRO A 126 7.78 2.89 21.15
N LEU A 127 7.67 3.47 22.36
CA LEU A 127 8.63 4.44 22.92
C LEU A 127 10.00 3.83 23.31
N ASP A 128 10.06 2.52 23.42
CA ASP A 128 11.25 1.72 23.71
C ASP A 128 12.16 1.53 22.48
N GLU A 129 11.70 1.93 21.29
CA GLU A 129 12.47 1.81 20.05
C GLU A 129 13.45 2.98 19.82
N PRO A 130 14.55 2.77 19.06
CA PRO A 130 15.51 3.81 18.73
C PRO A 130 14.86 5.02 18.05
N ARG A 131 15.34 6.22 18.39
CA ARG A 131 14.93 7.45 17.70
C ARG A 131 15.42 7.42 16.26
N GLY A 132 14.54 7.73 15.31
CA GLY A 132 14.88 7.82 13.90
C GLY A 132 13.65 7.67 13.01
N ALA A 133 13.90 7.56 11.71
CA ALA A 133 12.89 7.20 10.73
C ALA A 133 13.41 6.00 9.93
N THR A 134 12.60 4.94 9.86
CA THR A 134 12.87 3.78 9.02
C THR A 134 11.93 3.81 7.83
N VAL A 135 12.49 3.68 6.64
CA VAL A 135 11.72 3.67 5.39
C VAL A 135 11.53 2.22 4.96
N PHE A 136 10.27 1.78 4.90
CA PHE A 136 9.89 0.52 4.28
C PHE A 136 9.39 0.77 2.86
N GLY A 137 10.03 0.15 1.87
CA GLY A 137 9.71 0.30 0.45
C GLY A 137 10.17 -0.92 -0.36
N ALA A 138 9.68 -1.00 -1.59
CA ALA A 138 10.09 -2.01 -2.57
C ALA A 138 11.20 -1.48 -3.48
N ALA A 139 11.85 -2.38 -4.21
CA ALA A 139 12.60 -1.98 -5.40
C ALA A 139 11.65 -1.37 -6.45
N PRO A 140 12.12 -0.46 -7.33
CA PRO A 140 11.25 0.23 -8.29
C PRO A 140 10.50 -0.69 -9.27
N ASP A 141 11.05 -1.87 -9.55
CA ASP A 141 10.53 -2.89 -10.45
C ASP A 141 9.59 -3.90 -9.77
N PHE A 142 9.38 -3.78 -8.46
CA PHE A 142 8.46 -4.65 -7.74
C PHE A 142 7.01 -4.28 -8.03
N ASP A 143 6.28 -5.21 -8.66
CA ASP A 143 4.84 -5.12 -8.84
C ASP A 143 4.11 -5.95 -7.76
N PRO A 144 3.40 -5.32 -6.81
CA PRO A 144 2.61 -6.03 -5.80
C PRO A 144 1.43 -6.82 -6.39
N ALA A 145 0.99 -6.49 -7.61
CA ALA A 145 -0.09 -7.20 -8.30
C ALA A 145 0.38 -8.48 -8.99
N ASP A 146 1.69 -8.73 -9.10
CA ASP A 146 2.23 -9.98 -9.62
C ASP A 146 2.06 -11.12 -8.61
N GLY A 147 0.91 -11.79 -8.70
CA GLY A 147 0.59 -12.94 -7.86
C GLY A 147 1.56 -14.13 -8.02
N ALA A 148 2.30 -14.24 -9.13
CA ALA A 148 3.31 -15.29 -9.30
C ALA A 148 4.54 -15.01 -8.42
N VAL A 149 4.99 -13.76 -8.38
CA VAL A 149 6.05 -13.31 -7.46
C VAL A 149 5.61 -13.52 -6.02
N VAL A 150 4.42 -13.04 -5.63
CA VAL A 150 3.90 -13.18 -4.25
C VAL A 150 3.83 -14.64 -3.82
N ARG A 151 3.29 -15.53 -4.66
CA ARG A 151 3.25 -16.98 -4.37
C ARG A 151 4.63 -17.59 -4.21
N ARG A 152 5.57 -17.25 -5.09
CA ARG A 152 6.94 -17.77 -5.05
C ARG A 152 7.65 -17.34 -3.77
N GLU A 153 7.49 -16.07 -3.40
CA GLU A 153 8.04 -15.48 -2.19
C GLU A 153 7.45 -16.09 -0.92
N LEU A 154 6.12 -16.19 -0.84
CA LEU A 154 5.45 -16.84 0.28
C LEU A 154 5.93 -18.29 0.48
N ARG A 155 6.01 -19.09 -0.59
CA ARG A 155 6.54 -20.47 -0.51
C ARG A 155 7.98 -20.50 -0.01
N ARG A 156 8.80 -19.53 -0.40
CA ARG A 156 10.20 -19.45 0.04
C ARG A 156 10.27 -19.14 1.54
N GLN A 157 9.49 -18.19 2.03
CA GLN A 157 9.49 -17.84 3.45
C GLN A 157 8.92 -18.96 4.33
N LEU A 158 7.88 -19.65 3.87
CA LEU A 158 7.34 -20.82 4.58
C LEU A 158 8.36 -21.96 4.70
N ARG A 159 9.07 -22.29 3.61
CA ARG A 159 10.16 -23.29 3.66
C ARG A 159 11.29 -22.87 4.59
N ARG A 160 11.69 -21.61 4.55
CA ARG A 160 12.71 -21.07 5.45
C ARG A 160 12.30 -21.20 6.92
N ALA A 161 11.03 -20.95 7.24
CA ALA A 161 10.53 -21.10 8.61
C ALA A 161 10.54 -22.57 9.06
N ASP A 162 10.20 -23.50 8.17
CA ASP A 162 10.28 -24.94 8.42
C ASP A 162 11.74 -25.39 8.65
N GLU A 163 12.67 -24.96 7.80
CA GLU A 163 14.11 -25.21 7.96
C GLU A 163 14.66 -24.67 9.28
N GLN A 164 14.24 -23.46 9.68
CA GLN A 164 14.63 -22.86 10.96
C GLN A 164 14.11 -23.65 12.15
N ARG A 165 12.87 -24.14 12.07
CA ARG A 165 12.25 -24.99 13.10
C ARG A 165 12.98 -26.32 13.23
N GLU A 166 13.30 -26.97 12.11
CA GLU A 166 14.04 -28.24 12.12
C GLU A 166 15.47 -28.07 12.67
N ALA A 167 16.14 -26.96 12.33
CA ALA A 167 17.44 -26.64 12.89
C ALA A 167 17.40 -26.43 14.41
N ALA A 168 16.40 -25.71 14.93
CA ALA A 168 16.20 -25.51 16.36
C ALA A 168 15.95 -26.84 17.09
N ARG A 169 15.10 -27.71 16.52
CA ARG A 169 14.86 -29.07 17.04
C ARG A 169 16.14 -29.91 17.09
N ALA A 170 16.95 -29.86 16.03
CA ALA A 170 18.22 -30.58 15.99
C ALA A 170 19.23 -30.06 17.03
N ALA A 171 19.15 -28.79 17.39
CA ALA A 171 19.92 -28.18 18.48
C ALA A 171 19.37 -28.49 19.89
N GLY A 172 18.25 -29.20 20.00
CA GLY A 172 17.58 -29.50 21.26
C GLY A 172 16.79 -28.32 21.84
N GLU A 173 16.49 -27.31 21.02
CA GLU A 173 15.68 -26.16 21.41
C GLU A 173 14.18 -26.48 21.31
N GLU A 174 13.41 -26.02 22.29
CA GLU A 174 11.96 -26.11 22.27
C GLU A 174 11.37 -24.94 21.48
N VAL A 175 10.65 -25.25 20.39
CA VAL A 175 9.96 -24.25 19.56
C VAL A 175 8.49 -24.26 19.92
N GLU A 176 8.07 -23.28 20.72
CA GLU A 176 6.66 -23.11 21.12
C GLU A 176 5.79 -22.59 19.96
N MET A 177 6.35 -21.75 19.09
CA MET A 177 5.60 -21.10 18.01
C MET A 177 6.49 -20.82 16.79
N THR A 178 5.96 -21.11 15.61
CA THR A 178 6.55 -20.72 14.32
C THR A 178 5.68 -19.65 13.66
N ALA A 179 6.21 -18.44 13.54
CA ALA A 179 5.53 -17.31 12.92
C ALA A 179 6.27 -16.83 11.67
N VAL A 180 5.51 -16.55 10.61
CA VAL A 180 6.04 -15.92 9.39
C VAL A 180 5.43 -14.53 9.25
N LEU A 181 6.30 -13.51 9.35
CA LEU A 181 5.94 -12.11 9.14
C LEU A 181 6.35 -11.70 7.73
N ILE A 182 5.38 -11.31 6.92
CA ILE A 182 5.59 -10.93 5.52
C ILE A 182 5.49 -9.41 5.44
N GLY A 183 6.63 -8.74 5.29
CA GLY A 183 6.66 -7.32 4.93
C GLY A 183 6.26 -7.15 3.46
N ALA A 184 5.21 -6.39 3.17
CA ALA A 184 4.81 -6.09 1.80
C ALA A 184 4.68 -4.56 1.59
N PRO A 185 5.37 -4.01 0.57
CA PRO A 185 5.14 -2.64 0.15
C PRO A 185 3.87 -2.60 -0.68
N LEU A 186 2.77 -2.18 -0.07
CA LEU A 186 1.44 -2.04 -0.70
C LEU A 186 0.97 -0.59 -0.61
N ALA A 187 0.18 -0.15 -1.58
CA ALA A 187 -0.52 1.13 -1.46
C ALA A 187 -1.59 1.00 -0.38
N HIS A 188 -2.40 -0.06 -0.35
CA HIS A 188 -3.26 -0.36 0.80
C HIS A 188 -3.18 -1.83 1.21
N ILE A 189 -3.30 -2.12 2.51
CA ILE A 189 -3.25 -3.53 3.00
C ILE A 189 -4.38 -4.40 2.43
N GLY A 190 -5.47 -3.78 1.95
CA GLY A 190 -6.58 -4.47 1.30
C GLY A 190 -6.23 -5.08 -0.07
N GLU A 191 -5.20 -4.56 -0.74
CA GLU A 191 -4.78 -4.96 -2.10
C GLU A 191 -3.88 -6.21 -2.11
N GLU A 192 -3.60 -6.76 -0.94
CA GLU A 192 -2.66 -7.87 -0.79
C GLU A 192 -3.10 -9.15 -1.52
N LEU A 193 -2.11 -9.90 -2.01
CA LEU A 193 -2.33 -11.20 -2.67
C LEU A 193 -1.86 -12.39 -1.84
N VAL A 194 -1.35 -12.18 -0.64
CA VAL A 194 -0.83 -13.23 0.26
C VAL A 194 -1.96 -14.17 0.70
N THR A 195 -3.15 -13.65 1.02
CA THR A 195 -4.30 -14.48 1.41
C THR A 195 -4.73 -15.40 0.28
N ALA A 196 -4.90 -14.86 -0.92
CA ALA A 196 -5.24 -15.65 -2.11
C ALA A 196 -4.14 -16.68 -2.43
N SER A 197 -2.88 -16.27 -2.29
CA SER A 197 -1.72 -17.13 -2.48
C SER A 197 -1.69 -18.31 -1.52
N LEU A 198 -1.93 -18.06 -0.22
CA LEU A 198 -1.94 -19.10 0.81
C LEU A 198 -3.09 -20.09 0.61
N ARG A 199 -4.30 -19.59 0.30
CA ARG A 199 -5.48 -20.44 0.02
C ARG A 199 -5.26 -21.38 -1.18
N GLY A 200 -4.42 -20.99 -2.13
CA GLY A 200 -4.04 -21.82 -3.27
C GLY A 200 -2.93 -22.83 -3.00
N MET A 201 -2.38 -22.91 -1.79
CA MET A 201 -1.33 -23.87 -1.43
C MET A 201 -1.90 -25.14 -0.80
N SER A 202 -1.16 -26.24 -0.90
CA SER A 202 -1.49 -27.44 -0.13
C SER A 202 -1.30 -27.16 1.37
N PRO A 203 -2.22 -27.62 2.25
CA PRO A 203 -2.08 -27.41 3.69
C PRO A 203 -0.78 -27.93 4.29
N GLY A 204 -0.18 -28.97 3.68
CA GLY A 204 1.13 -29.48 4.09
C GLY A 204 2.27 -28.47 3.95
N ALA A 205 2.16 -27.49 3.06
CA ALA A 205 3.20 -26.48 2.82
C ALA A 205 3.34 -25.45 3.95
N TYR A 206 2.33 -25.34 4.83
CA TYR A 206 2.33 -24.43 5.97
C TYR A 206 1.88 -25.13 7.27
N GLY A 207 1.87 -26.48 7.28
CA GLY A 207 1.42 -27.25 8.45
C GLY A 207 2.32 -27.09 9.68
N GLY A 208 3.58 -26.72 9.48
CA GLY A 208 4.53 -26.39 10.54
C GLY A 208 4.52 -24.92 10.97
N THR A 209 3.63 -24.08 10.44
CA THR A 209 3.55 -22.65 10.73
C THR A 209 2.26 -22.34 11.50
N ASP A 210 2.39 -21.75 12.68
CA ASP A 210 1.26 -21.43 13.55
C ASP A 210 0.61 -20.09 13.19
N LEU A 211 1.41 -19.13 12.72
CA LEU A 211 0.96 -17.79 12.36
C LEU A 211 1.60 -17.33 11.04
N VAL A 212 0.79 -16.82 10.13
CA VAL A 212 1.26 -16.02 9.00
C VAL A 212 0.60 -14.65 9.13
N ALA A 213 1.40 -13.60 9.24
CA ALA A 213 0.92 -12.23 9.30
C ALA A 213 1.56 -11.37 8.21
N LEU A 214 0.74 -10.52 7.61
CA LEU A 214 1.15 -9.49 6.66
C LEU A 214 1.41 -8.19 7.43
N VAL A 215 2.60 -7.61 7.23
CA VAL A 215 2.97 -6.28 7.71
C VAL A 215 3.05 -5.37 6.49
N ALA A 216 2.06 -4.52 6.33
CA ALA A 216 1.95 -3.60 5.20
C ALA A 216 1.16 -2.38 5.65
N ASP A 217 1.37 -1.23 5.00
CA ASP A 217 0.50 -0.06 5.24
C ASP A 217 0.37 0.30 6.74
N GLY A 218 1.52 0.25 7.44
CA GLY A 218 1.63 0.53 8.88
C GLY A 218 0.73 -0.31 9.78
N SER A 219 0.25 -1.45 9.27
CA SER A 219 -0.71 -2.32 9.91
C SER A 219 -0.23 -3.76 9.88
N VAL A 220 -0.72 -4.56 10.81
CA VAL A 220 -0.48 -5.99 10.86
C VAL A 220 -1.81 -6.70 10.65
N ARG A 221 -1.87 -7.59 9.66
CA ARG A 221 -3.05 -8.39 9.36
C ARG A 221 -2.72 -9.87 9.38
N GLN A 222 -3.46 -10.64 10.14
CA GLN A 222 -3.31 -12.09 10.18
C GLN A 222 -3.88 -12.69 8.90
N VAL A 223 -3.11 -13.59 8.26
CA VAL A 223 -3.47 -14.31 7.04
C VAL A 223 -3.78 -15.77 7.35
N LEU A 224 -2.92 -16.39 8.16
CA LEU A 224 -3.15 -17.70 8.77
C LEU A 224 -3.27 -17.49 10.27
N GLN A 225 -4.37 -17.97 10.86
CA GLN A 225 -4.53 -18.01 12.31
C GLN A 225 -4.19 -19.40 12.85
N PRO A 226 -3.65 -19.49 14.08
CA PRO A 226 -3.51 -20.75 14.79
C PRO A 226 -4.87 -21.45 14.88
N ARG A 227 -4.91 -22.78 14.69
CA ARG A 227 -6.15 -23.56 14.83
C ARG A 227 -6.66 -23.63 16.29
N SER A 228 -5.78 -23.37 17.24
CA SER A 228 -6.04 -23.25 18.67
C SER A 228 -4.87 -22.53 19.31
N LEU A 229 -5.13 -21.54 20.16
CA LEU A 229 -4.07 -20.90 20.94
C LEU A 229 -3.75 -21.78 22.17
N PRO A 230 -2.48 -21.91 22.60
CA PRO A 230 -2.10 -22.77 23.73
C PRO A 230 -2.86 -22.48 25.05
N TRP A 231 -3.38 -21.27 25.21
CA TRP A 231 -4.12 -20.81 26.39
C TRP A 231 -5.65 -20.89 26.26
N GLU A 232 -6.20 -21.28 25.12
CA GLU A 232 -7.66 -21.42 24.94
C GLU A 232 -8.23 -22.68 25.62
N THR A 233 -7.39 -23.69 25.90
CA THR A 233 -7.81 -24.93 26.55
C THR A 233 -7.94 -24.82 28.08
N GLN A 234 -7.64 -23.66 28.67
CA GLN A 234 -7.70 -23.41 30.12
C GLN A 234 -8.95 -22.65 30.58
N ARG A 235 -9.95 -22.44 29.71
CA ARG A 235 -11.24 -21.84 30.08
C ARG A 235 -12.38 -22.85 30.14
#